data_AF-A0A6I5NIN8-F1
#
_entry.id   AF-A0A6I5NIN8-F1
#
_cell.length_a   1.000
_cell.length_b   1.000
_cell.length_c   1.000
_cell.angle_alpha   90.00
_cell.angle_beta   90.00
_cell.angle_gamma   90.00
#
_symmetry.space_group_name_H-M   'P 1'
#
loop_
_entity.id
_entity.type
_entity.pdbx_description
1 polymer ?
#
loop_
_entity_poly.entity_id
_entity_poly.type
_entity_poly.pdbx_seq_one_letter_code
_entity_poly.pdbx_strand_id
1 'polypeptide(L)'
;MGDFVSHLESGGAGGLFYASPWGGEPSLALALTFLGVMVTTGLAAYFIFQQQTRFIPVLMMGLYVSFLVFMTSNHWLWELGEAFPVLPVANLVNAQVPLDQPIYIADFYDRPSLDFYCDRRVVAQPSTALLPVWQQTTPVYILSLDPAPYQGTASQFTPLGVAADWHLVVNQ
;
A
#
# COMPACT_ATOMS: atom_id res chain seq x y z
N MET A 1 4.76 -29.25 29.73
CA MET A 1 3.76 -29.60 28.69
C MET A 1 2.55 -28.66 28.73
N GLY A 2 2.07 -28.24 29.92
CA GLY A 2 1.20 -27.07 30.04
C GLY A 2 1.79 -25.79 29.44
N ASP A 3 3.12 -25.72 29.37
CA ASP A 3 3.87 -24.62 28.75
C ASP A 3 3.63 -24.48 27.24
N PHE A 4 3.30 -25.58 26.53
CA PHE A 4 3.10 -25.50 25.07
C PHE A 4 1.76 -24.81 24.72
N VAL A 5 0.74 -24.96 25.56
CA VAL A 5 -0.58 -24.32 25.38
C VAL A 5 -0.50 -22.84 25.69
N SER A 6 0.21 -22.49 26.77
CA SER A 6 0.36 -21.10 27.19
C SER A 6 1.14 -20.27 26.17
N HIS A 7 2.06 -20.88 25.42
CA HIS A 7 2.78 -20.19 24.33
C HIS A 7 1.96 -20.01 23.04
N LEU A 8 0.96 -20.86 22.77
CA LEU A 8 0.04 -20.67 21.63
C LEU A 8 -0.99 -19.57 21.91
N GLU A 9 -1.38 -19.39 23.17
CA GLU A 9 -2.27 -18.31 23.62
C GLU A 9 -1.57 -16.94 23.64
N SER A 10 -0.27 -16.91 23.93
CA SER A 10 0.48 -15.65 24.05
C SER A 10 0.58 -14.86 22.74
N GLY A 11 0.65 -15.55 21.59
CA GLY A 11 0.65 -14.90 20.27
C GLY A 11 -0.66 -14.18 19.95
N GLY A 12 -1.80 -14.82 20.22
CA GLY A 12 -3.13 -14.22 20.05
C GLY A 12 -3.39 -13.07 21.03
N ALA A 13 -2.96 -13.22 22.28
CA ALA A 13 -3.06 -12.17 23.29
C ALA A 13 -2.21 -10.94 22.94
N GLY A 14 -1.00 -11.13 22.41
CA GLY A 14 -0.14 -10.06 21.92
C GLY A 14 -0.78 -9.27 20.77
N GLY A 15 -1.38 -9.97 19.80
CA GLY A 15 -2.13 -9.34 18.71
C GLY A 15 -3.35 -8.55 19.20
N LEU A 16 -4.10 -9.09 20.16
CA LEU A 16 -5.22 -8.39 20.79
C LEU A 16 -4.79 -7.12 21.52
N PHE A 17 -3.65 -7.15 22.22
CA PHE A 17 -3.09 -5.96 22.87
C PHE A 17 -2.68 -4.91 21.83
N TYR A 18 -2.02 -5.31 20.75
CA TYR A 18 -1.62 -4.42 19.66
C TYR A 18 -2.81 -3.71 19.00
N ALA A 19 -3.92 -4.42 18.81
CA ALA A 19 -5.15 -3.89 18.22
C ALA A 19 -6.07 -3.15 19.23
N SER A 20 -5.70 -3.13 20.51
CA SER A 20 -6.47 -2.49 21.57
C SER A 20 -6.30 -0.96 21.55
N PRO A 21 -7.16 -0.19 22.26
CA PRO A 21 -6.98 1.26 22.41
C PRO A 21 -5.64 1.70 23.03
N TRP A 22 -4.93 0.77 23.68
CA TRP A 22 -3.62 1.00 24.30
C TRP A 22 -2.45 0.47 23.45
N GLY A 23 -2.75 -0.10 22.29
CA GLY A 23 -1.78 -0.68 21.36
C GLY A 23 -1.28 0.30 20.31
N GLY A 24 -0.52 -0.23 19.34
CA GLY A 24 0.09 0.57 18.27
C GLY A 24 -0.88 0.97 17.17
N GLU A 25 -1.89 0.14 16.89
CA GLU A 25 -2.86 0.39 15.82
C GLU A 25 -4.27 -0.06 16.25
N PRO A 26 -5.03 0.81 16.97
CA PRO A 26 -6.37 0.48 17.43
C PRO A 26 -7.31 0.18 16.26
N SER A 27 -7.74 -1.09 16.15
CA SER A 27 -8.58 -1.54 15.05
C SER A 27 -9.45 -2.70 15.47
N LEU A 28 -10.77 -2.53 15.34
CA LEU A 28 -11.74 -3.59 15.59
C LEU A 28 -11.50 -4.79 14.66
N ALA A 29 -11.16 -4.54 13.40
CA ALA A 29 -10.96 -5.60 12.42
C ALA A 29 -9.72 -6.44 12.75
N LEU A 30 -8.62 -5.80 13.16
CA LEU A 30 -7.43 -6.52 13.65
C LEU A 30 -7.74 -7.28 14.95
N ALA A 31 -8.45 -6.66 15.89
CA ALA A 31 -8.82 -7.31 17.14
C ALA A 31 -9.66 -8.57 16.89
N LEU A 32 -10.65 -8.51 15.99
CA LEU A 32 -11.46 -9.66 15.60
C LEU A 32 -10.64 -10.74 14.89
N THR A 33 -9.68 -10.35 14.05
CA THR A 33 -8.75 -11.28 13.39
C THR A 33 -7.91 -12.03 14.43
N PHE A 34 -7.27 -11.31 15.35
CA PHE A 34 -6.44 -11.92 16.39
C PHE A 34 -7.26 -12.75 17.38
N LEU A 35 -8.47 -12.31 17.72
CA LEU A 35 -9.40 -13.09 18.53
C LEU A 35 -9.75 -14.41 17.83
N GLY A 36 -10.07 -14.37 16.53
CA GLY A 36 -10.37 -15.54 15.73
C GLY A 36 -9.22 -16.53 15.70
N VAL A 37 -7.99 -16.05 15.49
CA VAL A 37 -6.78 -16.88 15.56
C VAL A 37 -6.59 -17.48 16.95
N MET A 38 -6.69 -16.68 18.02
CA MET A 38 -6.52 -17.13 19.40
C MET A 38 -7.51 -18.23 19.79
N VAL A 39 -8.80 -18.03 19.49
CA VAL A 39 -9.84 -19.02 19.79
C VAL A 39 -9.62 -20.29 18.96
N THR A 40 -9.25 -20.15 17.69
CA THR A 40 -9.00 -21.29 16.80
C THR A 40 -7.83 -22.13 17.27
N THR A 41 -6.69 -21.50 17.61
CA THR A 41 -5.50 -22.21 18.10
C THR A 41 -5.74 -22.82 19.48
N GLY A 42 -6.47 -22.12 20.36
CA GLY A 42 -6.88 -22.65 21.67
C GLY A 42 -7.78 -23.89 21.56
N LEU A 43 -8.81 -23.84 20.71
CA LEU A 43 -9.69 -24.99 20.47
C LEU A 43 -8.96 -26.16 19.81
N ALA A 44 -8.06 -25.87 18.86
CA ALA A 44 -7.24 -26.89 18.24
C ALA A 44 -6.30 -27.56 19.25
N ALA A 45 -5.64 -26.78 20.11
CA ALA A 45 -4.82 -27.29 21.20
C ALA A 45 -5.65 -28.18 22.13
N TYR A 46 -6.85 -27.75 22.53
CA TYR A 46 -7.77 -28.55 23.32
C TYR A 46 -8.10 -29.91 22.68
N PHE A 47 -8.41 -29.95 21.38
CA PHE A 47 -8.67 -31.22 20.68
C PHE A 47 -7.42 -32.11 20.57
N ILE A 48 -6.23 -31.52 20.43
CA ILE A 48 -4.96 -32.26 20.48
C ILE A 48 -4.76 -32.91 21.86
N PHE A 49 -5.03 -32.20 22.96
CA PHE A 49 -4.94 -32.80 24.31
C PHE A 49 -5.90 -33.96 24.51
N GLN A 50 -7.10 -33.85 23.95
CA GLN A 50 -8.09 -34.91 23.99
C GLN A 50 -7.79 -36.05 22.98
N GLN A 51 -6.66 -35.99 22.26
CA GLN A 51 -6.26 -36.95 21.22
C GLN A 51 -7.32 -37.13 20.12
N GLN A 52 -8.09 -36.07 19.85
CA GLN A 52 -9.15 -36.08 18.84
C GLN A 52 -8.63 -35.47 17.53
N THR A 53 -8.87 -36.13 16.40
CA THR A 53 -8.49 -35.65 15.06
C THR A 53 -9.28 -34.41 14.57
N ARG A 54 -10.28 -33.97 15.36
CA ARG A 54 -11.11 -32.79 15.08
C ARG A 54 -10.33 -31.48 15.06
N PHE A 55 -9.09 -31.45 15.57
CA PHE A 55 -8.26 -30.26 15.55
C PHE A 55 -7.96 -29.76 14.12
N ILE A 56 -7.83 -30.66 13.13
CA ILE A 56 -7.49 -30.31 11.74
C ILE A 56 -8.59 -29.44 11.10
N PRO A 57 -9.87 -29.89 11.02
CA PRO A 57 -10.92 -29.07 10.42
C PRO A 57 -11.18 -27.78 11.21
N VAL A 58 -10.98 -27.79 12.54
CA VAL A 58 -11.10 -26.58 13.38
C VAL A 58 -10.03 -25.56 13.03
N LEU A 59 -8.76 -25.97 12.91
CA LEU A 59 -7.67 -25.10 12.48
C LEU A 59 -7.95 -24.53 11.08
N MET A 60 -8.31 -25.37 10.12
CA MET A 60 -8.53 -24.94 8.75
C MET A 60 -9.66 -23.91 8.66
N MET A 61 -10.82 -24.21 9.23
CA MET A 61 -11.98 -23.30 9.14
C MET A 61 -11.76 -22.03 9.94
N GLY A 62 -11.21 -22.13 11.16
CA GLY A 62 -10.98 -20.97 12.01
C GLY A 62 -9.92 -20.03 11.46
N LEU A 63 -8.82 -20.54 10.91
CA LEU A 63 -7.81 -19.73 10.25
C LEU A 63 -8.36 -19.12 8.96
N TYR A 64 -9.15 -19.87 8.18
CA TYR A 64 -9.76 -19.36 6.95
C TYR A 64 -10.71 -18.19 7.23
N VAL A 65 -11.60 -18.32 8.22
CA VAL A 65 -12.50 -17.23 8.63
C VAL A 65 -11.72 -16.03 9.16
N SER A 66 -10.70 -16.26 10.00
CA SER A 66 -9.85 -15.17 10.52
C SER A 66 -9.14 -14.43 9.38
N PHE A 67 -8.66 -15.17 8.39
CA PHE A 67 -8.02 -14.60 7.20
C PHE A 67 -9.00 -13.81 6.33
N LEU A 68 -10.24 -14.27 6.15
CA LEU A 68 -11.26 -13.50 5.44
C LEU A 68 -11.58 -12.17 6.16
N VAL A 69 -11.71 -12.20 7.49
CA VAL A 69 -11.89 -10.96 8.27
C VAL A 69 -10.72 -10.02 8.04
N PHE A 70 -9.49 -10.53 8.07
CA PHE A 70 -8.29 -9.75 7.79
C PHE A 70 -8.30 -9.14 6.38
N MET A 71 -8.59 -9.94 5.34
CA MET A 71 -8.64 -9.48 3.95
C MET A 71 -9.71 -8.41 3.69
N THR A 72 -10.82 -8.45 4.42
CA THR A 72 -11.87 -7.41 4.33
C THR A 72 -11.54 -6.14 5.12
N SER A 73 -10.46 -6.15 5.90
CA SER A 73 -10.02 -4.99 6.66
C SER A 73 -9.14 -4.06 5.83
N ASN A 74 -9.05 -2.80 6.25
CA ASN A 74 -8.11 -1.82 5.66
C ASN A 74 -6.63 -2.14 5.96
N HIS A 75 -6.33 -3.19 6.73
CA HIS A 75 -4.96 -3.61 7.05
C HIS A 75 -4.42 -4.66 6.07
N TRP A 76 -5.29 -5.25 5.24
CA TRP A 76 -4.86 -6.08 4.12
C TRP A 76 -4.53 -5.22 2.91
N LEU A 77 -3.33 -4.66 2.91
CA LEU A 77 -2.77 -3.93 1.79
C LEU A 77 -2.07 -4.92 0.85
N TRP A 78 -2.77 -5.37 -0.19
CA TRP A 78 -2.16 -6.20 -1.23
C TRP A 78 -1.20 -5.39 -2.12
N GLU A 79 -1.49 -4.10 -2.28
CA GLU A 79 -0.52 -3.11 -2.78
C GLU A 79 0.38 -2.78 -1.59
N LEU A 80 1.63 -3.28 -1.59
CA LEU A 80 2.63 -3.04 -0.54
C LEU A 80 2.55 -1.59 -0.04
N GLY A 81 2.88 -1.35 1.23
CA GLY A 81 3.08 0.00 1.80
C GLY A 81 4.17 0.78 1.06
N GLU A 82 3.85 1.19 -0.16
CA GLU A 82 4.70 1.87 -1.11
C GLU A 82 4.66 3.37 -0.81
N ALA A 83 5.67 4.09 -1.31
CA ALA A 83 5.92 5.48 -0.91
C ALA A 83 4.74 6.45 -1.15
N PHE A 84 3.75 6.08 -1.97
CA PHE A 84 2.50 6.84 -2.13
C PHE A 84 1.37 5.94 -2.68
N PRO A 85 0.09 6.26 -2.45
CA PRO A 85 -1.03 5.53 -3.06
C PRO A 85 -1.02 5.75 -4.58
N VAL A 86 -0.97 4.66 -5.38
CA VAL A 86 -0.89 4.78 -6.86
C VAL A 86 -2.16 5.38 -7.43
N LEU A 87 -3.31 4.88 -6.96
CA LEU A 87 -4.62 5.15 -7.58
C LEU A 87 -4.94 6.65 -7.70
N PRO A 88 -4.81 7.48 -6.64
CA PRO A 88 -5.03 8.93 -6.76
C PRO A 88 -4.10 9.60 -7.78
N VAL A 89 -2.83 9.20 -7.82
CA VAL A 89 -1.83 9.76 -8.74
C VAL A 89 -2.12 9.35 -10.18
N ALA A 90 -2.43 8.07 -10.41
CA ALA A 90 -2.80 7.57 -11.73
C ALA A 90 -4.09 8.23 -12.26
N ASN A 91 -5.08 8.44 -11.39
CA ASN A 91 -6.32 9.15 -11.76
C ASN A 91 -6.04 10.60 -12.16
N LEU A 92 -5.16 11.31 -11.44
CA LEU A 92 -4.74 12.67 -11.80
C LEU A 92 -4.07 12.69 -13.18
N VAL A 93 -3.16 11.75 -13.41
CA VAL A 93 -2.46 11.59 -14.70
C VAL A 93 -3.44 11.33 -15.84
N ASN A 94 -4.34 10.35 -15.69
CA ASN A 94 -5.31 9.98 -16.72
C ASN A 94 -6.30 11.11 -17.03
N ALA A 95 -6.62 11.96 -16.05
CA ALA A 95 -7.51 13.09 -16.24
C ALA A 95 -6.86 14.28 -16.98
N GLN A 96 -5.54 14.44 -16.87
CA GLN A 96 -4.84 15.65 -17.31
C GLN A 96 -3.88 15.43 -18.48
N VAL A 97 -3.41 14.20 -18.71
CA VAL A 97 -2.38 13.89 -19.71
C VAL A 97 -2.93 13.05 -20.87
N PRO A 98 -2.86 13.55 -22.13
CA PRO A 98 -3.26 12.79 -23.32
C PRO A 98 -2.51 11.46 -23.46
N LEU A 99 -3.19 10.38 -23.89
CA LEU A 99 -2.65 9.00 -23.92
C LEU A 99 -1.38 8.82 -24.76
N ASP A 100 -1.14 9.68 -25.75
CA ASP A 100 0.00 9.66 -26.65
C ASP A 100 1.24 10.38 -26.08
N GLN A 101 1.11 11.06 -24.94
CA GLN A 101 2.18 11.84 -24.35
C GLN A 101 2.98 11.04 -23.30
N PRO A 102 4.33 11.07 -23.37
CA PRO A 102 5.17 10.47 -22.34
C PRO A 102 5.07 11.26 -21.03
N ILE A 103 5.19 10.55 -19.92
CA ILE A 103 5.17 11.14 -18.57
C ILE A 103 6.45 10.73 -17.87
N TYR A 104 7.07 11.71 -17.21
CA TYR A 104 8.27 11.49 -16.42
C TYR A 104 7.96 11.62 -14.94
N ILE A 105 8.58 10.78 -14.12
CA ILE A 105 8.57 10.94 -12.68
C ILE A 105 9.97 11.35 -12.21
N ALA A 106 10.03 12.49 -11.53
CA ALA A 106 11.28 13.11 -11.11
C ALA A 106 11.77 12.53 -9.78
N ASP A 107 13.08 12.25 -9.72
CA ASP A 107 13.80 11.85 -8.49
C ASP A 107 13.16 10.66 -7.74
N PHE A 108 12.59 9.73 -8.51
CA PHE A 108 11.93 8.54 -7.99
C PHE A 108 12.34 7.29 -8.78
N TYR A 109 11.95 6.11 -8.33
CA TYR A 109 12.22 4.85 -9.03
C TYR A 109 11.06 4.47 -9.97
N ASP A 110 11.35 3.64 -10.99
CA ASP A 110 10.31 3.11 -11.87
C ASP A 110 9.29 2.28 -11.09
N ARG A 111 8.01 2.56 -11.27
CA ARG A 111 6.93 1.94 -10.51
C ARG A 111 5.94 1.23 -11.45
N PRO A 112 6.05 -0.10 -11.63
CA PRO A 112 5.20 -0.85 -12.55
C PRO A 112 3.70 -0.75 -12.27
N SER A 113 3.31 -0.58 -11.00
CA SER A 113 1.91 -0.35 -10.64
C SER A 113 1.39 0.98 -11.20
N LEU A 114 2.21 2.04 -11.18
CA LEU A 114 1.85 3.32 -11.80
C LEU A 114 1.74 3.19 -13.32
N ASP A 115 2.62 2.43 -13.95
CA ASP A 115 2.52 2.16 -15.39
C ASP A 115 1.20 1.45 -15.74
N PHE A 116 0.83 0.46 -14.92
CA PHE A 116 -0.40 -0.30 -15.08
C PHE A 116 -1.64 0.58 -14.94
N TYR A 117 -1.74 1.40 -13.88
CA TYR A 117 -2.93 2.23 -13.65
C TYR A 117 -3.02 3.47 -14.56
N CYS A 118 -1.91 3.93 -15.16
CA CYS A 118 -1.89 5.03 -16.12
C CYS A 118 -2.14 4.58 -17.58
N ASP A 119 -2.30 3.27 -17.82
CA ASP A 119 -2.36 2.65 -19.16
C ASP A 119 -1.19 3.07 -20.08
N ARG A 120 -0.04 3.39 -19.49
CA ARG A 120 1.15 3.87 -20.19
C ARG A 120 2.37 3.80 -19.28
N ARG A 121 3.57 3.87 -19.88
CA ARG A 121 4.82 3.92 -19.13
C ARG A 121 5.06 5.32 -18.54
N VAL A 122 5.30 5.38 -17.24
CA VAL A 122 5.83 6.54 -16.53
C VAL A 122 7.33 6.34 -16.34
N VAL A 123 8.14 7.19 -17.00
CA VAL A 123 9.59 7.01 -17.06
C VAL A 123 10.25 7.71 -15.88
N ALA A 124 10.91 6.97 -15.00
CA ALA A 124 11.68 7.56 -13.92
C ALA A 124 12.99 8.17 -14.40
N GLN A 125 13.22 9.44 -14.08
CA GLN A 125 14.47 10.13 -14.35
C GLN A 125 14.81 11.12 -13.23
N PRO A 126 16.10 11.35 -12.96
CA PRO A 126 16.51 12.41 -12.03
C PRO A 126 16.17 13.78 -12.61
N SER A 127 15.85 14.75 -11.75
CA SER A 127 15.55 16.11 -12.20
C SER A 127 16.67 16.72 -13.04
N THR A 128 17.93 16.39 -12.74
CA THR A 128 19.11 16.85 -13.52
C THR A 128 19.08 16.42 -14.99
N ALA A 129 18.43 15.30 -15.33
CA ALA A 129 18.24 14.85 -16.70
C ALA A 129 16.96 15.43 -17.34
N LEU A 130 15.94 15.73 -16.52
CA LEU A 130 14.67 16.28 -16.98
C LEU A 130 14.71 17.78 -17.26
N LEU A 131 15.52 18.56 -16.53
CA LEU A 131 15.63 20.02 -16.74
C LEU A 131 15.99 20.41 -18.18
N PRO A 132 16.99 19.80 -18.85
CA PRO A 132 17.29 20.09 -20.24
C PRO A 132 16.11 19.78 -21.18
N VAL A 133 15.41 18.66 -20.96
CA VAL A 133 14.26 18.24 -21.77
C VAL A 133 13.09 19.21 -21.60
N TRP A 134 12.83 19.64 -20.37
CA TRP A 134 11.83 20.65 -20.01
C TRP A 134 12.09 22.03 -20.65
N GLN A 135 13.34 22.34 -20.99
CA GLN A 135 13.71 23.59 -21.65
C GLN A 135 13.60 23.53 -23.17
N GLN A 136 13.79 22.35 -23.76
CA GLN A 136 13.98 22.20 -25.20
C GLN A 136 12.74 21.68 -25.93
N THR A 137 11.88 20.95 -25.22
CA THR A 137 10.73 20.25 -25.79
C THR A 137 9.47 20.67 -25.08
N THR A 138 8.40 20.90 -25.83
CA THR A 138 7.07 21.25 -25.31
C THR A 138 6.01 20.48 -26.09
N PRO A 139 5.02 19.83 -25.45
CA PRO A 139 4.81 19.71 -24.00
C PRO A 139 5.60 18.53 -23.38
N VAL A 140 5.98 18.68 -22.12
CA VAL A 140 6.63 17.67 -21.27
C VAL A 140 5.89 17.62 -19.95
N TYR A 141 5.37 16.44 -19.61
CA TYR A 141 4.62 16.21 -18.38
C TYR A 141 5.53 15.58 -17.33
N ILE A 142 5.63 16.22 -16.16
CA ILE A 142 6.47 15.76 -15.06
C ILE A 142 5.62 15.60 -13.80
N LEU A 143 5.81 14.46 -13.14
CA LEU A 143 5.31 14.18 -11.81
C LEU A 143 6.47 14.35 -10.81
N SER A 144 6.37 15.27 -9.86
CA SER A 144 7.43 15.56 -8.89
C SER A 144 6.87 15.83 -7.48
N LEU A 145 7.59 15.44 -6.44
CA LEU A 145 7.32 15.88 -5.06
C LEU A 145 7.73 17.34 -4.84
N ASP A 146 8.76 17.80 -5.55
CA ASP A 146 9.22 19.19 -5.52
C ASP A 146 9.18 19.79 -6.94
N PRO A 147 8.19 20.65 -7.25
CA PRO A 147 8.10 21.29 -8.56
C PRO A 147 9.02 22.53 -8.70
N ALA A 148 9.70 22.98 -7.64
CA ALA A 148 10.49 24.22 -7.65
C ALA A 148 11.55 24.31 -8.77
N PRO A 149 12.28 23.23 -9.13
CA PRO A 149 13.27 23.28 -10.22
C PRO A 149 12.66 23.67 -11.58
N TYR A 150 11.38 23.36 -11.80
CA TYR A 150 10.68 23.59 -13.07
C TYR A 150 10.03 24.97 -13.17
N GLN A 151 9.77 25.63 -12.03
CA GLN A 151 9.15 26.97 -11.97
C GLN A 151 10.10 28.10 -12.41
N GLY A 152 11.40 27.98 -12.10
CA GLY A 152 12.41 29.00 -12.41
C GLY A 152 12.94 28.98 -13.85
N THR A 153 12.33 28.18 -14.73
CA THR A 153 12.82 27.92 -16.08
C THR A 153 12.15 28.82 -17.13
N ALA A 154 12.78 29.01 -18.30
CA ALA A 154 12.29 29.88 -19.37
C ALA A 154 10.96 29.43 -20.02
N SER A 155 10.63 28.13 -19.97
CA SER A 155 9.38 27.56 -20.47
C SER A 155 8.20 27.87 -19.54
N GLN A 156 6.98 28.07 -20.05
CA GLN A 156 5.83 28.40 -19.19
C GLN A 156 5.45 27.21 -18.31
N PHE A 157 5.65 27.34 -17.00
CA PHE A 157 5.26 26.34 -16.00
C PHE A 157 3.74 26.39 -15.74
N THR A 158 3.04 25.28 -15.97
CA THR A 158 1.61 25.13 -15.66
C THR A 158 1.38 23.95 -14.71
N PRO A 159 0.89 24.17 -13.48
CA PRO A 159 0.50 23.09 -12.59
C PRO A 159 -0.86 22.52 -13.00
N LEU A 160 -0.93 21.20 -13.20
CA LEU A 160 -2.16 20.48 -13.59
C LEU A 160 -2.92 19.89 -12.39
N GLY A 161 -2.23 19.65 -11.28
CA GLY A 161 -2.86 19.23 -10.02
C GLY A 161 -1.90 18.56 -9.04
N VAL A 162 -2.44 18.12 -7.91
CA VAL A 162 -1.70 17.44 -6.84
C VAL A 162 -2.48 16.22 -6.35
N ALA A 163 -1.81 15.09 -6.17
CA ALA A 163 -2.39 13.89 -5.58
C ALA A 163 -1.35 13.19 -4.69
N ALA A 164 -1.70 12.94 -3.42
CA ALA A 164 -0.80 12.32 -2.44
C ALA A 164 0.60 12.96 -2.41
N ASP A 165 0.64 14.29 -2.33
CA ASP A 165 1.85 15.14 -2.33
C ASP A 165 2.65 15.17 -3.65
N TRP A 166 2.21 14.46 -4.68
CA TRP A 166 2.81 14.53 -6.02
C TRP A 166 2.17 15.62 -6.86
N HIS A 167 3.00 16.52 -7.38
CA HIS A 167 2.62 17.59 -8.29
C HIS A 167 2.77 17.13 -9.73
N LEU A 168 1.69 17.23 -10.51
CA LEU A 168 1.72 17.06 -11.96
C LEU A 168 1.85 18.43 -12.61
N VAL A 169 2.91 18.61 -13.41
CA VAL A 169 3.24 19.88 -14.06
C VAL A 169 3.53 19.67 -15.54
N VAL A 170 3.26 20.69 -16.34
CA VAL A 170 3.54 20.69 -17.78
C VAL A 170 4.18 22.00 -18.20
N ASN A 171 5.05 21.95 -19.20
CA ASN A 171 5.55 23.15 -19.87
C ASN A 171 4.71 23.48 -21.12
N GLN A 172 4.63 24.77 -21.43
CA GLN A 172 3.96 25.31 -22.62
C GLN A 172 4.83 26.38 -23.30
#